data_AF-A0A431LT15-F1
#
_entry.id   AF-A0A431LT15-F1
#
_cell.length_a   1.000
_cell.length_b   1.000
_cell.length_c   1.000
_cell.angle_alpha   90.00
_cell.angle_beta   90.00
_cell.angle_gamma   90.00
#
_symmetry.space_group_name_H-M   'P 1'
#
loop_
_entity.id
_entity.type
_entity.pdbx_description
1 polymer ?
#
loop_
_entity_poly.entity_id
_entity_poly.type
_entity_poly.pdbx_seq_one_letter_code
_entity_poly.pdbx_strand_id
1 'polypeptide(L)'
;MTSRDLRIGGPKIVPSLVSGQRHRASAALSAIVLAAEIGHPDKDSIALLVNDGIKQSLDLSLQIHSVADLIAHLSQLYHLQPGDPIYFGTSESVGLVVTGDKV
;
A
#
# COMPACT_ATOMS: atom_id res chain seq x y z
N MET A 1 -5.51 -1.73 -3.68
CA MET A 1 -6.52 -2.80 -3.84
C MET A 1 -5.91 -3.97 -4.60
N THR A 2 -6.37 -5.19 -4.32
CA THR A 2 -5.84 -6.41 -4.95
C THR A 2 -6.97 -7.35 -5.30
N SER A 3 -7.06 -7.75 -6.56
CA SER A 3 -7.92 -8.85 -7.01
C SER A 3 -7.32 -10.18 -6.55
N ARG A 4 -7.74 -10.63 -5.36
CA ARG A 4 -7.16 -11.80 -4.67
C ARG A 4 -7.45 -13.10 -5.41
N ASP A 5 -8.61 -13.18 -6.06
CA ASP A 5 -9.03 -14.25 -6.97
C ASP A 5 -8.06 -14.40 -8.15
N LEU A 6 -7.69 -13.31 -8.83
CA LEU A 6 -6.75 -13.35 -9.95
C LEU A 6 -5.32 -13.63 -9.49
N ARG A 7 -4.94 -13.14 -8.30
CA ARG A 7 -3.61 -13.34 -7.72
C ARG A 7 -3.37 -14.78 -7.24
N ILE A 8 -4.38 -15.41 -6.61
CA ILE A 8 -4.25 -16.75 -6.01
C ILE A 8 -4.80 -17.84 -6.95
N GLY A 9 -5.85 -17.55 -7.71
CA GLY A 9 -6.53 -18.48 -8.62
C GLY A 9 -5.84 -18.66 -9.96
N GLY A 10 -4.87 -17.81 -10.32
CA GLY A 10 -4.02 -18.00 -11.49
C GLY A 10 -2.85 -18.95 -11.22
N PRO A 11 -2.22 -19.53 -12.27
CA PRO A 11 -0.95 -20.23 -12.11
C PRO A 11 0.07 -19.31 -11.42
N LYS A 12 0.92 -19.86 -10.53
CA LYS A 12 1.93 -19.10 -9.76
C LYS A 12 3.09 -18.61 -10.64
N ILE A 13 2.77 -17.75 -11.60
CA ILE A 13 3.67 -17.20 -12.61
C ILE A 13 3.42 -15.69 -12.72
N VAL A 14 4.41 -14.93 -13.19
CA VAL A 14 4.38 -13.46 -13.28
C VAL A 14 3.09 -12.83 -13.87
N PRO A 15 2.38 -13.43 -14.85
CA PRO A 15 1.13 -12.86 -15.37
C PRO A 15 -0.01 -12.77 -14.34
N SER A 16 -0.15 -13.72 -13.41
CA SER A 16 -1.24 -13.69 -12.41
C SER A 16 -1.02 -12.61 -11.35
N LEU A 17 0.25 -12.30 -11.03
CA LEU A 17 0.61 -11.21 -10.13
C LEU A 17 0.27 -9.84 -10.73
N VAL A 18 0.57 -9.66 -12.02
CA VAL A 18 0.26 -8.43 -12.76
C VAL A 18 -1.25 -8.21 -12.78
N SER A 19 -2.03 -9.19 -13.21
CA SER A 19 -3.50 -9.04 -13.26
C SER A 19 -4.12 -8.83 -11.89
N GLY A 20 -3.57 -9.46 -10.85
CA GLY A 20 -4.06 -9.32 -9.47
C GLY A 20 -3.76 -7.97 -8.82
N GLN A 21 -2.71 -7.25 -9.25
CA GLN A 21 -2.26 -6.01 -8.59
C GLN A 21 -2.27 -4.76 -9.48
N ARG A 22 -2.31 -4.92 -10.81
CA ARG A 22 -2.18 -3.82 -11.79
C ARG A 22 -3.43 -3.68 -12.66
N HIS A 23 -4.61 -3.76 -12.04
CA HIS A 23 -5.88 -3.45 -12.69
C HIS A 23 -6.24 -1.96 -12.52
N ARG A 24 -7.25 -1.48 -13.24
CA ARG A 24 -7.76 -0.11 -13.08
C ARG A 24 -8.18 0.14 -11.63
N ALA A 25 -7.90 1.34 -11.12
CA ALA A 25 -8.16 1.75 -9.73
C ALA A 25 -7.55 0.84 -8.65
N SER A 26 -6.48 0.10 -8.97
CA SER A 26 -5.75 -0.73 -8.01
C SER A 26 -4.95 0.09 -6.99
N ALA A 27 -4.53 1.30 -7.35
CA ALA A 27 -3.71 2.18 -6.54
C ALA A 27 -4.55 3.37 -6.05
N ALA A 28 -5.15 3.24 -4.87
CA ALA A 28 -5.85 4.35 -4.22
C ALA A 28 -4.83 5.30 -3.58
N LEU A 29 -5.06 6.61 -3.71
CA LEU A 29 -4.25 7.67 -3.12
C LEU A 29 -5.18 8.76 -2.59
N SER A 30 -4.89 9.25 -1.37
CA SER A 30 -5.51 10.46 -0.85
C SER A 30 -4.90 11.70 -1.52
N ALA A 31 -5.36 12.89 -1.09
CA ALA A 31 -4.60 14.11 -1.33
C ALA A 31 -3.18 13.97 -0.76
N ILE A 32 -2.21 14.55 -1.46
CA ILE A 32 -0.81 14.61 -1.02
C ILE A 32 -0.71 15.67 0.07
N VAL A 33 -0.08 15.29 1.18
CA VAL A 33 0.25 16.21 2.28
C VAL A 33 1.74 16.55 2.18
N LEU A 34 2.09 17.83 2.37
CA LEU A 34 3.47 18.27 2.18
C LEU A 34 4.36 17.83 3.35
N ALA A 35 5.57 17.35 3.06
CA ALA A 35 6.55 17.03 4.09
C ALA A 35 6.91 18.23 4.98
N ALA A 36 6.76 19.46 4.48
CA ALA A 36 6.93 20.68 5.27
C ALA A 36 5.86 20.85 6.36
N GLU A 37 4.69 20.23 6.19
CA GLU A 37 3.56 20.32 7.14
C GLU A 37 3.62 19.20 8.18
N ILE A 38 3.95 17.98 7.77
CA ILE A 38 3.90 16.78 8.63
C ILE A 38 5.27 16.23 9.03
N GLY A 39 6.36 16.79 8.51
CA GLY A 39 7.70 16.23 8.66
C GLY A 39 7.85 14.87 7.99
N HIS A 40 8.66 14.00 8.60
CA HIS A 40 8.88 12.63 8.15
C HIS A 40 8.46 11.66 9.27
N PRO A 41 7.18 11.22 9.30
CA PRO A 41 6.67 10.40 10.38
C PRO A 41 7.31 9.00 10.36
N ASP A 42 7.88 8.62 11.51
CA ASP A 42 8.39 7.27 11.79
C ASP A 42 7.51 6.50 12.80
N LYS A 43 6.58 7.21 13.45
CA LYS A 43 5.60 6.68 14.41
C LYS A 43 4.27 7.40 14.24
N ASP A 44 3.24 6.67 13.87
CA ASP A 44 1.86 7.15 13.79
C ASP A 44 0.91 5.96 13.63
N SER A 45 -0.36 6.16 13.98
CA SER A 45 -1.40 5.17 13.77
C SER A 45 -2.01 5.31 12.37
N ILE A 46 -2.11 4.20 11.65
CA ILE A 46 -2.81 4.11 10.37
C ILE A 46 -3.92 3.07 10.52
N ALA A 47 -5.13 3.45 10.13
CA ALA A 47 -6.28 2.56 10.18
C ALA A 47 -7.03 2.57 8.84
N LEU A 48 -7.62 1.43 8.50
CA LEU A 48 -8.58 1.29 7.40
C LEU A 48 -9.92 0.88 7.98
N LEU A 49 -10.97 1.63 7.66
CA LEU A 49 -12.33 1.32 8.06
C LEU A 49 -13.10 0.79 6.85
N VAL A 50 -14.02 -0.15 7.09
CA VAL A 50 -15.00 -0.59 6.08
C VAL A 50 -16.37 -0.58 6.74
N ASN A 51 -17.28 0.25 6.22
CA ASN A 51 -18.59 0.51 6.81
C ASN A 51 -18.50 0.82 8.32
N ASP A 52 -17.63 1.76 8.68
CA ASP A 52 -17.38 2.23 10.06
C ASP A 52 -16.68 1.21 11.00
N GLY A 53 -16.42 -0.01 10.53
CA GLY A 53 -15.65 -1.01 11.27
C GLY A 53 -14.16 -0.99 10.92
N ILE A 54 -13.29 -0.88 11.93
CA ILE A 54 -11.83 -1.01 11.73
C ILE A 54 -11.51 -2.41 11.17
N LYS A 55 -10.91 -2.46 9.99
CA LYS A 55 -10.45 -3.69 9.33
C LYS A 55 -8.95 -3.88 9.38
N GLN A 56 -8.20 -2.78 9.44
CA GLN A 56 -6.75 -2.81 9.62
C GLN A 56 -6.37 -1.69 10.59
N SER A 57 -5.45 -1.97 11.49
CA SER A 57 -4.85 -0.98 12.38
C SER A 57 -3.37 -1.28 12.50
N LEU A 58 -2.53 -0.31 12.20
CA LEU A 58 -1.08 -0.47 12.27
C LEU A 58 -0.44 0.78 12.84
N ASP A 59 0.71 0.58 13.47
CA ASP A 59 1.58 1.66 13.89
C ASP A 59 2.81 1.69 12.95
N LEU A 60 3.18 2.87 12.46
CA LEU A 60 4.35 3.05 11.59
C LEU A 60 5.65 2.54 12.22
N SER A 61 5.76 2.53 13.55
CA SER A 61 6.92 2.00 14.26
C SER A 61 7.10 0.49 14.10
N LEU A 62 6.07 -0.24 13.65
CA LEU A 62 6.13 -1.68 13.38
C LEU A 62 6.70 -2.01 12.00
N GLN A 63 7.07 -1.00 11.21
CA GLN A 63 7.69 -1.19 9.91
C GLN A 63 9.10 -1.78 10.06
N ILE A 64 9.40 -2.80 9.25
CA ILE A 64 10.69 -3.52 9.30
C ILE A 64 11.83 -2.64 8.78
N HIS A 65 11.53 -1.79 7.80
CA HIS A 65 12.47 -0.87 7.17
C HIS A 65 12.07 0.56 7.48
N SER A 66 13.04 1.49 7.53
CA SER A 66 12.73 2.92 7.52
C SER A 66 12.40 3.39 6.11
N VAL A 67 11.70 4.52 5.98
CA VAL A 67 11.41 5.13 4.67
C VAL A 67 12.72 5.45 3.93
N ALA A 68 13.73 5.95 4.63
CA ALA A 68 15.03 6.27 4.05
C ALA A 68 15.75 5.02 3.51
N ASP A 69 15.76 3.92 4.28
CA ASP A 69 16.37 2.65 3.86
C ASP A 69 15.69 2.07 2.63
N LEU A 70 14.36 2.15 2.58
CA LEU A 70 13.59 1.65 1.44
C LEU A 70 13.83 2.49 0.18
N ILE A 71 13.90 3.82 0.29
CA ILE A 71 14.27 4.69 -0.84
C ILE A 71 15.69 4.38 -1.31
N ALA A 72 16.65 4.25 -0.37
CA ALA A 72 18.03 3.92 -0.69
C ALA A 72 18.13 2.57 -1.43
N HIS A 73 17.44 1.54 -0.94
CA HIS A 73 17.40 0.23 -1.58
C HIS A 73 16.75 0.27 -2.98
N LEU A 74 15.60 0.93 -3.12
CA LEU A 74 14.92 1.05 -4.42
C LEU A 74 15.73 1.85 -5.43
N SER A 75 16.47 2.87 -4.99
CA SER A 75 17.35 3.68 -5.86
C SER A 75 18.49 2.88 -6.49
N GLN A 76 18.86 1.73 -5.92
CA GLN A 76 19.86 0.82 -6.50
C GLN A 76 19.26 -0.08 -7.60
N LEU A 77 17.94 -0.27 -7.59
CA LEU A 77 17.22 -1.14 -8.53
C LEU A 77 16.55 -0.34 -9.67
N TYR A 78 16.10 0.87 -9.37
CA TYR A 78 15.36 1.75 -10.26
C TYR A 78 15.89 3.17 -10.22
N HIS A 79 15.81 3.87 -11.34
CA HIS A 79 16.08 5.31 -11.38
C HIS A 79 14.83 6.07 -10.91
N LEU A 80 14.78 6.38 -9.61
CA LEU A 80 13.67 7.10 -9.00
C LEU A 80 13.61 8.54 -9.54
N GLN A 81 12.42 8.98 -9.94
CA GLN A 81 12.13 10.29 -10.50
C GLN A 81 11.19 11.08 -9.58
N PRO A 82 11.24 12.42 -9.61
CA PRO A 82 10.24 13.24 -8.94
C PRO A 82 8.83 12.88 -9.43
N GLY A 83 7.94 12.58 -8.48
CA GLY A 83 6.56 12.17 -8.77
C GLY A 83 6.31 10.66 -8.68
N ASP A 84 7.34 9.83 -8.48
CA ASP A 84 7.18 8.38 -8.29
C ASP A 84 6.52 8.07 -6.93
N PRO A 85 5.33 7.44 -6.91
CA PRO A 85 4.70 7.03 -5.66
C PRO A 85 5.26 5.68 -5.19
N ILE A 86 5.56 5.57 -3.90
CA ILE A 86 6.04 4.34 -3.26
C ILE A 86 5.02 3.92 -2.19
N TYR A 87 4.50 2.70 -2.30
CA TYR A 87 3.58 2.12 -1.31
C TYR A 87 4.36 1.28 -0.29
N PHE A 88 4.38 1.72 0.96
CA PHE A 88 5.19 1.18 2.05
C PHE A 88 4.62 -0.09 2.72
N GLY A 89 3.89 -0.91 1.95
CA GLY A 89 3.31 -2.17 2.41
C GLY A 89 2.19 -2.02 3.46
N THR A 90 1.58 -3.15 3.83
CA THR A 90 0.54 -3.27 4.86
C THR A 90 0.87 -4.48 5.71
N SER A 91 0.94 -4.30 7.04
CA SER A 91 1.34 -5.34 7.99
C SER A 91 0.22 -6.33 8.32
N GLU A 92 -1.04 -5.88 8.36
CA GLU A 92 -2.16 -6.69 8.86
C GLU A 92 -2.97 -7.41 7.77
N SER A 93 -3.75 -8.40 8.22
CA SER A 93 -4.66 -9.21 7.42
C SER A 93 -5.59 -8.33 6.56
N VAL A 94 -5.41 -8.42 5.24
CA VAL A 94 -6.23 -7.69 4.26
C VAL A 94 -7.58 -8.38 4.12
N GLY A 95 -8.66 -7.70 4.52
CA GLY A 95 -10.04 -8.17 4.37
C GLY A 95 -10.60 -8.05 2.95
N LEU A 96 -11.70 -8.75 2.68
CA LEU A 96 -12.46 -8.59 1.43
C LEU A 96 -13.31 -7.31 1.53
N VAL A 97 -13.36 -6.56 0.44
CA VAL A 97 -14.28 -5.43 0.24
C VAL A 97 -15.21 -5.81 -0.91
N VAL A 98 -16.51 -5.58 -0.76
CA VAL A 98 -17.52 -5.86 -1.78
C VAL A 98 -18.16 -4.57 -2.31
N THR A 99 -18.81 -4.66 -3.46
CA THR A 99 -19.52 -3.52 -4.05
C THR A 99 -20.56 -2.97 -3.08
N GLY A 100 -20.52 -1.66 -2.84
CA GLY A 100 -21.42 -0.97 -1.91
C GLY A 100 -20.79 -0.66 -0.55
N ASP A 101 -19.64 -1.25 -0.23
CA ASP A 101 -18.89 -0.91 0.98
C ASP A 101 -18.31 0.51 0.90
N LYS A 102 -18.32 1.21 2.04
CA LYS A 102 -17.61 2.47 2.25
C LYS A 102 -16.25 2.17 2.87
N VAL A 103 -15.19 2.66 2.24
CA VAL A 103 -13.79 2.49 2.63
C VAL A 103 -13.14 3.84 2.85
#